data_AF-A0A7T5E7Q9-F1
#
_entry.id   AF-A0A7T5E7Q9-F1
#
_cell.length_a   1.000
_cell.length_b   1.000
_cell.length_c   1.000
_cell.angle_alpha   90.00
_cell.angle_beta   90.00
_cell.angle_gamma   90.00
#
_symmetry.space_group_name_H-M   'P 1'
#
loop_
_entity.id
_entity.type
_entity.pdbx_description
1 polymer ?
#
loop_
_entity_poly.entity_id
_entity_poly.type
_entity_poly.pdbx_seq_one_letter_code
_entity_poly.pdbx_strand_id
1 'polypeptide(L)'
;MQRREQYRAQQHQAKVDELGIEVDLPPAAYLYLYRAKRADSPIHAVAASVWQGDQHLLAVRPIHCAGLTGRRLKQYLVQVLDHIHERYPQIQQFEAEIRLEPTECPIQGCPLKAPNSDAVPELVIMP
;
A
#
# COMPACT_ATOMS: atom_id res chain seq x y z
N MET A 1 -40.24 -32.19 -22.74
CA MET A 1 -39.24 -31.80 -21.72
C MET A 1 -37.80 -31.91 -22.21
N GLN A 2 -37.47 -32.80 -23.16
CA GLN A 2 -36.09 -33.04 -23.64
C GLN A 2 -35.42 -31.90 -24.44
N ARG A 3 -36.18 -30.99 -25.07
CA ARG A 3 -35.61 -29.88 -25.85
C ARG A 3 -34.88 -28.84 -24.99
N ARG A 4 -35.31 -28.64 -23.74
CA ARG A 4 -34.72 -27.68 -22.77
C ARG A 4 -33.38 -28.16 -22.22
N GLU A 5 -33.19 -29.48 -22.12
CA GLU A 5 -31.94 -30.09 -21.66
C GLU A 5 -30.85 -29.98 -22.72
N GLN A 6 -31.22 -30.08 -24.00
CA GLN A 6 -30.30 -29.92 -25.13
C GLN A 6 -29.70 -28.50 -25.23
N TYR A 7 -30.46 -27.45 -24.89
CA TYR A 7 -29.92 -26.08 -24.85
C TYR A 7 -28.95 -25.81 -23.69
N ARG A 8 -29.01 -26.59 -22.60
CA ARG A 8 -28.06 -26.49 -21.47
C ARG A 8 -26.72 -27.16 -21.75
N ALA A 9 -26.71 -28.19 -22.60
CA ALA A 9 -25.49 -28.91 -22.99
C ALA A 9 -24.62 -28.16 -24.03
N GLN A 10 -25.12 -27.04 -24.57
CA GLN A 10 -24.44 -26.20 -25.58
C GLN A 10 -23.85 -24.91 -25.02
N GLN A 11 -23.67 -24.79 -23.70
CA GLN A 11 -22.69 -23.83 -23.19
C GLN A 11 -21.29 -24.37 -23.49
N HIS A 12 -20.86 -24.21 -24.74
CA HIS A 12 -19.45 -24.19 -25.09
C HIS A 12 -18.79 -23.18 -24.15
N GLN A 13 -18.15 -23.69 -23.10
CA GLN A 13 -17.08 -22.98 -22.42
C GLN A 13 -16.04 -22.71 -23.50
N ALA A 14 -16.06 -21.52 -24.08
CA ALA A 14 -15.02 -21.06 -24.96
C ALA A 14 -13.71 -21.20 -24.19
N LYS A 15 -12.87 -22.14 -24.62
CA LYS A 15 -11.55 -22.37 -24.03
C LYS A 15 -10.73 -21.13 -24.38
N VAL A 16 -10.43 -20.30 -23.37
CA VAL A 16 -9.57 -19.13 -23.55
C VAL A 16 -8.19 -19.67 -23.89
N ASP A 17 -7.63 -19.21 -25.01
CA ASP A 17 -6.24 -19.48 -25.36
C ASP A 17 -5.39 -18.41 -24.67
N GLU A 18 -4.62 -18.83 -23.65
CA GLU A 18 -3.80 -17.94 -22.84
C GLU A 18 -2.38 -17.88 -23.41
N LEU A 19 -1.93 -16.68 -23.78
CA LEU A 19 -0.56 -16.41 -24.20
C LEU A 19 0.18 -15.67 -23.08
N GLY A 20 1.18 -16.32 -22.49
CA GLY A 20 2.12 -15.66 -21.57
C GLY A 20 3.22 -14.94 -22.35
N ILE A 21 3.36 -13.63 -22.13
CA ILE A 21 4.46 -12.83 -22.68
C ILE A 21 5.40 -12.50 -21.52
N GLU A 22 6.64 -12.95 -21.60
CA GLU A 22 7.68 -12.57 -20.65
C GLU A 22 8.11 -11.12 -20.91
N VAL A 23 8.11 -10.31 -19.86
CA VAL A 23 8.57 -8.91 -19.92
C VAL A 23 9.71 -8.76 -18.93
N ASP A 24 10.87 -8.34 -19.43
CA ASP A 24 11.98 -7.93 -18.58
C ASP A 24 11.71 -6.53 -18.02
N LEU A 25 11.33 -6.48 -16.74
CA LEU A 25 10.99 -5.24 -16.05
C LEU A 25 12.14 -4.87 -15.11
N PRO A 26 12.67 -3.63 -15.16
CA PRO A 26 13.60 -3.15 -14.14
C PRO A 26 12.87 -2.99 -12.79
N PRO A 27 13.58 -3.07 -11.66
CA PRO A 27 12.99 -2.80 -10.36
C PRO A 27 12.62 -1.31 -10.25
N ALA A 28 11.47 -1.04 -9.63
CA ALA A 28 10.93 0.30 -9.45
C ALA A 28 10.52 0.54 -7.98
N ALA A 29 10.80 1.73 -7.47
CA ALA A 29 10.43 2.13 -6.12
C ALA A 29 9.13 2.94 -6.10
N TYR A 30 8.24 2.64 -5.17
CA TYR A 30 6.96 3.33 -4.98
C TYR A 30 6.90 3.96 -3.58
N LEU A 31 6.40 5.19 -3.51
CA LEU A 31 6.15 5.89 -2.25
C LEU A 31 4.65 5.83 -1.93
N TYR A 32 4.30 5.33 -0.76
CA TYR A 32 2.92 5.32 -0.27
C TYR A 32 2.70 6.47 0.72
N LEU A 33 1.75 7.33 0.42
CA LEU A 33 1.34 8.46 1.24
C LEU A 33 -0.05 8.21 1.81
N TYR A 34 -0.14 7.98 3.12
CA TYR A 34 -1.42 7.85 3.82
C TYR A 34 -1.93 9.27 4.12
N ARG A 35 -2.81 9.78 3.26
CA ARG A 35 -3.23 11.18 3.23
C ARG A 35 -4.63 11.31 2.65
N ALA A 36 -5.49 12.06 3.34
CA ALA A 36 -6.83 12.37 2.87
C ALA A 36 -6.81 13.12 1.53
N LYS A 37 -7.86 13.01 0.73
CA LYS A 37 -7.91 13.59 -0.63
C LYS A 37 -7.77 15.12 -0.67
N ARG A 38 -8.06 15.81 0.44
CA ARG A 38 -7.97 17.26 0.55
C ARG A 38 -6.52 17.74 0.37
N ALA A 39 -6.32 18.73 -0.51
CA ALA A 39 -5.00 19.17 -0.99
C ALA A 39 -4.05 19.74 0.08
N ASP A 40 -4.56 20.15 1.23
CA ASP A 40 -3.81 20.68 2.39
C ASP A 40 -3.86 19.73 3.60
N SER A 41 -4.42 18.53 3.44
CA SER A 41 -4.45 17.55 4.52
C SER A 41 -3.02 17.17 4.91
N PRO A 42 -2.72 17.03 6.21
CA PRO A 42 -1.42 16.55 6.65
C PRO A 42 -1.22 15.10 6.20
N ILE A 43 0.04 14.74 5.92
CA ILE A 43 0.42 13.34 5.71
C ILE A 43 0.34 12.64 7.07
N HIS A 44 -0.45 11.57 7.16
CA HIS A 44 -0.59 10.79 8.39
C HIS A 44 0.58 9.82 8.57
N ALA A 45 0.94 9.12 7.50
CA ALA A 45 2.04 8.16 7.49
C ALA A 45 2.66 8.06 6.08
N VAL A 46 3.88 7.53 6.01
CA VAL A 46 4.53 7.16 4.74
C VAL A 46 5.12 5.76 4.81
N ALA A 47 5.16 5.06 3.69
CA ALA A 47 5.87 3.79 3.49
C ALA A 47 6.49 3.78 2.08
N ALA A 48 7.40 2.85 1.80
CA ALA A 48 7.91 2.67 0.44
C ALA A 48 8.15 1.19 0.15
N SER A 49 8.21 0.83 -1.13
CA SER A 49 8.56 -0.52 -1.55
C SER A 49 9.29 -0.53 -2.89
N VAL A 50 10.05 -1.59 -3.15
CA VAL A 50 10.64 -1.89 -4.46
C VAL A 50 9.96 -3.12 -5.03
N TRP A 51 9.53 -3.04 -6.29
CA TRP A 51 8.90 -4.12 -7.03
C TRP A 51 9.63 -4.39 -8.34
N GLN A 52 9.60 -5.64 -8.79
CA GLN A 52 10.02 -6.03 -10.13
C GLN A 52 8.98 -7.01 -10.70
N GLY A 53 8.12 -6.52 -11.59
CA GLY A 53 6.94 -7.28 -12.00
C GLY A 53 6.04 -7.59 -10.80
N ASP A 54 5.81 -8.88 -10.55
CA ASP A 54 5.01 -9.39 -9.43
C ASP A 54 5.85 -9.62 -8.14
N GLN A 55 7.17 -9.43 -8.19
CA GLN A 55 8.06 -9.67 -7.08
C GLN A 55 8.18 -8.44 -6.18
N HIS A 56 7.87 -8.61 -4.89
CA HIS A 56 8.10 -7.60 -3.86
C HIS A 56 9.51 -7.74 -3.29
N LEU A 57 10.45 -6.92 -3.79
CA LEU A 57 11.87 -7.06 -3.49
C LEU A 57 12.29 -6.39 -2.17
N LEU A 58 11.63 -5.29 -1.79
CA LEU A 58 11.95 -4.56 -0.57
C LEU A 58 10.73 -3.83 -0.02
N ALA A 59 10.54 -3.88 1.29
CA ALA A 59 9.54 -3.10 2.01
C ALA A 59 10.21 -2.17 3.03
N VAL A 60 9.99 -0.87 2.90
CA VAL A 60 10.31 0.12 3.93
C VAL A 60 9.12 0.23 4.85
N ARG A 61 9.33 -0.07 6.14
CA ARG A 61 8.25 -0.07 7.13
C ARG A 61 7.57 1.30 7.20
N PRO A 62 6.24 1.33 7.38
CA PRO A 62 5.49 2.56 7.52
C PRO A 62 5.90 3.31 8.80
N ILE A 63 5.95 4.64 8.74
CA ILE A 63 6.09 5.51 9.93
C ILE A 63 4.95 6.51 10.00
N HIS A 64 4.48 6.81 11.21
CA HIS A 64 3.59 7.96 11.42
C HIS A 64 4.38 9.25 11.24
N CYS A 65 3.75 10.23 10.60
CA CYS A 65 4.33 11.56 10.35
C CYS A 65 3.86 12.62 11.35
N ALA A 66 3.05 12.24 12.35
CA ALA A 66 2.61 13.16 13.40
C ALA A 66 3.83 13.80 14.10
N GLY A 67 3.91 15.13 14.09
CA GLY A 67 5.03 15.89 14.66
C GLY A 67 6.24 16.07 13.73
N LEU A 68 6.24 15.50 12.52
CA LEU A 68 7.25 15.79 11.50
C LEU A 68 6.90 17.06 10.73
N THR A 69 7.87 17.97 10.62
CA THR A 69 7.74 19.11 9.70
C THR A 69 7.92 18.63 8.25
N GLY A 70 7.38 19.37 7.28
CA GLY A 70 7.58 19.05 5.87
C GLY A 70 9.05 18.94 5.46
N ARG A 71 9.94 19.72 6.09
CA ARG A 71 11.40 19.60 5.88
C ARG A 71 11.94 18.26 6.37
N ARG A 72 11.59 17.84 7.59
CA ARG A 72 12.05 16.56 8.16
C ARG A 72 11.52 15.37 7.36
N LEU A 73 10.27 15.45 6.91
CA LEU A 73 9.70 14.41 6.05
C LEU A 73 10.47 14.29 4.73
N LYS A 74 10.75 15.41 4.06
CA LYS A 74 11.55 15.41 2.82
C LYS A 74 12.95 14.81 3.05
N GLN A 75 13.62 15.17 4.14
CA GLN A 75 14.92 14.61 4.50
C GLN A 75 14.85 13.10 4.74
N TYR A 76 13.81 12.63 5.44
CA TYR A 76 13.57 11.20 5.63
C TYR A 76 13.37 10.47 4.30
N LEU A 77 12.58 11.03 3.37
CA LEU A 77 12.34 10.41 2.06
C LEU A 77 13.62 10.35 1.21
N VAL A 78 14.50 11.35 1.28
CA VAL A 78 15.82 11.29 0.65
C VAL A 78 16.64 10.15 1.25
N GLN A 79 16.71 10.04 2.58
CA GLN A 79 17.43 8.93 3.23
C GLN A 79 16.86 7.56 2.84
N VAL A 80 15.53 7.41 2.77
CA VAL A 80 14.90 6.18 2.29
C VAL A 80 15.36 5.84 0.88
N LEU A 81 15.37 6.84 -0.01
CA LEU A 81 15.81 6.65 -1.39
C LEU A 81 17.30 6.32 -1.48
N ASP A 82 18.16 6.94 -0.66
CA ASP A 82 19.58 6.59 -0.58
C ASP A 82 19.79 5.12 -0.20
N HIS A 83 19.07 4.63 0.82
CA HIS A 83 19.14 3.22 1.24
C HIS A 83 18.59 2.24 0.18
N ILE A 84 17.59 2.68 -0.59
CA ILE A 84 17.09 1.91 -1.74
C ILE A 84 18.16 1.88 -2.84
N HIS A 85 18.75 3.02 -3.16
CA HIS A 85 19.78 3.18 -4.20
C HIS A 85 21.02 2.34 -3.92
N GLU A 86 21.47 2.25 -2.66
CA GLU A 86 22.58 1.38 -2.25
C GLU A 86 22.36 -0.10 -2.63
N ARG A 87 21.11 -0.57 -2.65
CA ARG A 87 20.75 -1.95 -3.01
C ARG A 87 20.34 -2.10 -4.47
N TYR A 88 19.79 -1.05 -5.06
CA TYR A 88 19.25 -1.01 -6.41
C TYR A 88 19.73 0.26 -7.13
N PRO A 89 20.98 0.30 -7.64
CA PRO A 89 21.61 1.53 -8.16
C PRO A 89 20.89 2.19 -9.34
N GLN A 90 20.10 1.43 -10.10
CA GLN A 90 19.26 1.95 -11.19
C GLN A 90 18.08 2.80 -10.69
N ILE A 91 17.69 2.68 -9.41
CA ILE A 91 16.61 3.46 -8.81
C ILE A 91 17.19 4.77 -8.29
N GLN A 92 16.86 5.88 -8.96
CA GLN A 92 17.30 7.23 -8.58
C GLN A 92 16.17 8.10 -8.02
N GLN A 93 14.93 7.65 -8.15
CA GLN A 93 13.73 8.32 -7.67
C GLN A 93 12.60 7.31 -7.45
N PHE A 94 11.54 7.72 -6.76
CA PHE A 94 10.30 6.97 -6.76
C PHE A 94 9.63 7.09 -8.12
N GLU A 95 9.17 5.97 -8.67
CA GLU A 95 8.42 5.90 -9.93
C GLU A 95 7.06 6.60 -9.79
N ALA A 96 6.40 6.40 -8.64
CA ALA A 96 5.13 7.03 -8.35
C ALA A 96 4.91 7.28 -6.86
N GLU A 97 4.10 8.30 -6.58
CA GLU A 97 3.48 8.52 -5.28
C GLU A 97 2.06 7.96 -5.28
N ILE A 98 1.81 6.95 -4.44
CA ILE A 98 0.52 6.30 -4.29
C ILE A 98 -0.16 6.89 -3.05
N ARG A 99 -1.28 7.58 -3.27
CA ARG A 99 -2.09 8.12 -2.17
C ARG A 99 -3.08 7.07 -1.67
N LEU A 100 -3.03 6.79 -0.38
CA LEU A 100 -3.98 5.95 0.36
C LEU A 100 -4.73 6.81 1.40
N GLU A 101 -5.90 6.38 1.83
CA GLU A 101 -6.62 7.04 2.91
C GLU A 101 -5.92 6.79 4.27
N PRO A 102 -5.99 7.73 5.23
CA PRO A 102 -5.35 7.55 6.54
C PRO A 102 -5.85 6.33 7.32
N THR A 103 -7.10 5.89 7.08
CA THR A 103 -7.69 4.69 7.70
C THR A 103 -7.05 3.39 7.20
N GLU A 104 -6.37 3.42 6.05
CA GLU A 104 -5.63 2.29 5.49
C GLU A 104 -4.23 2.14 6.11
N CYS A 105 -3.84 3.02 7.04
CA CYS A 105 -2.54 3.00 7.68
C CYS A 105 -2.22 1.62 8.29
N PRO A 106 -1.19 0.89 7.85
CA PRO A 106 -0.91 -0.46 8.31
C PRO A 106 -0.27 -0.53 9.72
N ILE A 107 0.13 0.61 10.30
CA ILE A 107 0.80 0.64 11.60
C ILE A 107 -0.14 0.10 12.69
N GLN A 108 0.35 -0.87 13.47
CA GLN A 108 -0.37 -1.42 14.62
C GLN A 108 -0.49 -0.36 15.73
N GLY A 109 -1.67 -0.28 16.36
CA GLY A 109 -1.96 0.77 17.34
C GLY A 109 -2.10 2.17 16.75
N CYS A 110 -2.33 2.28 15.43
CA CYS A 110 -2.60 3.56 14.79
C CYS A 110 -3.84 4.23 15.42
N PRO A 111 -3.77 5.52 15.83
CA PRO A 111 -4.87 6.21 16.49
C PRO A 111 -6.09 6.45 15.58
N LEU A 112 -5.94 6.28 14.26
CA LEU A 112 -7.04 6.42 13.29
C LEU A 112 -7.78 5.11 13.03
N LYS A 113 -7.23 3.97 13.47
CA LYS A 113 -7.99 2.74 13.58
C LYS A 113 -8.71 2.82 14.91
N ALA A 114 -10.04 2.79 14.90
CA ALA A 114 -10.81 2.87 16.14
C ALA A 114 -10.22 1.90 17.18
N PRO A 115 -10.06 2.30 18.44
CA PRO A 115 -9.82 1.32 19.48
C PRO A 115 -11.00 0.34 19.43
N ASN A 116 -10.74 -0.96 19.42
CA ASN A 116 -11.79 -1.95 19.67
C ASN A 116 -12.58 -1.46 20.89
N SER A 117 -13.87 -1.20 20.73
CA SER A 117 -14.77 -0.62 21.73
C SER A 117 -15.01 -1.51 22.96
N ASP A 118 -14.15 -2.51 23.20
CA ASP A 118 -14.27 -3.49 24.27
C ASP A 118 -13.33 -3.22 25.45
N ALA A 119 -12.59 -2.11 25.42
CA ALA A 119 -11.81 -1.65 26.58
C ALA A 119 -12.41 -0.34 27.11
N VAL A 120 -13.51 -0.46 27.85
CA VAL A 120 -13.88 0.58 28.83
C VAL A 120 -13.00 0.34 30.06
N PRO A 121 -12.05 1.22 30.41
CA PRO A 121 -11.48 1.17 31.74
C PRO A 121 -12.57 1.63 32.70
N GLU A 122 -13.00 0.72 33.56
CA GLU A 122 -13.89 1.01 34.68
C GLU A 122 -13.26 2.15 35.50
N LEU A 123 -13.89 3.33 35.43
CA LEU A 123 -13.58 4.45 36.31
C LEU A 123 -13.88 4.00 37.74
N VAL A 124 -12.85 3.52 38.44
CA VAL A 124 -12.91 3.31 39.89
C VAL A 124 -12.97 4.68 40.54
N ILE A 125 -14.20 5.13 40.83
CA ILE A 125 -14.45 6.24 41.73
C ILE A 125 -14.11 5.71 43.13
N MET A 126 -12.94 6.09 43.66
CA MET A 126 -12.62 5.85 45.06
C MET A 126 -13.22 6.98 45.92
N PRO A 127 -13.80 6.64 47.09
CA PRO A 127 -14.46 7.59 48.00
C PRO A 127 -13.48 8.52 48.72
#